data_AF-A0A350QWJ8-F1
#
_entry.id   AF-A0A350QWJ8-F1
#
_cell.length_a   1.000
_cell.length_b   1.000
_cell.length_c   1.000
_cell.angle_alpha   90.00
_cell.angle_beta   90.00
_cell.angle_gamma   90.00
#
_symmetry.space_group_name_H-M   'P 1'
#
loop_
_entity.id
_entity.type
_entity.pdbx_description
1 polymer ?
#
loop_
_entity_poly.entity_id
_entity_poly.type
_entity_poly.pdbx_seq_one_letter_code
_entity_poly.pdbx_strand_id
1 'polypeptide(L)'
;MKNWTNVSPHVFPLRSVKIMQDLTFKAYSSSGQLMGSSPVQSGREVVAVRLKGRTLTVSPSVGARMYAQIDIDKTDFKQGVAYLFEMRKAATARYQKEKERRARDKDFAQQGSLPKPSTRPGTASSKTGSGNQSSGNSLFEDLPQPGDFGHGKFCICGDCRAKRSKSGSLKLTVGE
;
A
#
# COMPACT_ATOMS: atom_id res chain seq x y z
N MET A 1 21.46 -18.16 8.41
CA MET A 1 22.56 -17.53 7.64
C MET A 1 23.88 -18.03 8.20
N LYS A 2 24.76 -18.60 7.38
CA LYS A 2 26.07 -19.11 7.85
C LYS A 2 27.21 -18.09 7.71
N ASN A 3 27.03 -17.06 6.87
CA ASN A 3 28.05 -16.06 6.56
C ASN A 3 27.63 -14.68 7.11
N TRP A 4 28.00 -14.38 8.36
CA TRP A 4 27.73 -13.09 9.02
C TRP A 4 28.70 -11.98 8.60
N THR A 5 29.68 -12.30 7.77
CA THR A 5 30.68 -11.37 7.25
C THR A 5 30.18 -10.54 6.07
N ASN A 6 29.07 -10.95 5.45
CA ASN A 6 28.45 -10.25 4.32
C ASN A 6 26.92 -10.20 4.49
N VAL A 7 26.44 -9.15 5.15
CA VAL A 7 25.01 -8.88 5.35
C VAL A 7 24.52 -7.90 4.30
N SER A 8 23.36 -8.19 3.69
CA SER A 8 22.78 -7.35 2.63
C SER A 8 22.62 -5.88 3.07
N PRO A 9 22.95 -4.89 2.21
CA PRO A 9 22.75 -3.48 2.50
C PRO A 9 21.30 -3.12 2.87
N HIS A 10 20.31 -3.85 2.34
CA HIS A 10 18.88 -3.64 2.62
C HIS A 10 18.46 -3.95 4.07
N VAL A 11 19.35 -4.52 4.88
CA VAL A 11 19.11 -4.71 6.31
C VAL A 11 19.32 -3.40 7.08
N PHE A 12 20.13 -2.49 6.55
CA PHE A 12 20.47 -1.24 7.19
C PHE A 12 19.58 -0.08 6.71
N PRO A 13 19.29 0.90 7.57
CA PRO A 13 19.58 0.93 9.01
C PRO A 13 18.62 0.02 9.80
N LEU A 14 19.17 -0.77 10.74
CA LEU A 14 18.37 -1.58 11.66
C LEU A 14 18.17 -0.80 12.97
N ARG A 15 16.93 -0.42 13.29
CA ARG A 15 16.63 0.65 14.27
C ARG A 15 16.71 0.26 15.74
N SER A 16 16.55 -1.03 16.05
CA SER A 16 16.45 -1.53 17.44
C SER A 16 17.46 -2.65 17.63
N VAL A 17 18.72 -2.28 17.79
CA VAL A 17 19.81 -3.21 18.12
C VAL A 17 20.24 -2.94 19.55
N LYS A 18 20.14 -3.93 20.41
CA LYS A 18 20.57 -3.86 21.79
C LYS A 18 22.07 -4.09 21.89
N ILE A 19 22.75 -3.17 22.56
CA ILE A 19 24.18 -3.29 22.86
C ILE A 19 24.37 -4.02 24.19
N MET A 20 25.35 -4.90 24.29
CA MET A 20 25.68 -5.65 25.51
C MET A 20 26.99 -5.18 26.16
N GLN A 21 27.52 -4.05 25.69
CA GLN A 21 28.76 -3.46 26.14
C GLN A 21 28.63 -1.93 26.17
N ASP A 22 29.28 -1.31 27.15
CA ASP A 22 29.40 0.14 27.24
C ASP A 22 30.24 0.67 26.07
N LEU A 23 29.77 1.76 25.47
CA LEU A 23 30.38 2.32 24.27
C LEU A 23 30.29 3.83 24.26
N THR A 24 31.29 4.47 23.66
CA THR A 24 31.33 5.92 23.53
C THR A 24 31.15 6.29 22.08
N PHE A 25 30.03 6.95 21.78
CA PHE A 25 29.78 7.52 20.47
C PHE A 25 30.67 8.74 20.26
N LYS A 26 31.21 8.88 19.06
CA LYS A 26 32.04 10.01 18.65
C LYS A 26 31.36 10.75 17.50
N ALA A 27 31.27 12.07 17.61
CA ALA A 27 30.79 12.97 16.57
C ALA A 27 31.99 13.57 15.83
N TYR A 28 31.98 13.52 14.50
CA TYR A 28 33.03 14.10 13.67
C TYR A 28 32.47 15.24 12.81
N SER A 29 33.23 16.32 12.68
CA SER A 29 32.94 17.43 11.76
C SER A 29 33.06 16.98 10.30
N SER A 30 32.67 17.83 9.35
CA SER A 30 32.94 17.62 7.93
C SER A 30 34.45 17.55 7.61
N SER A 31 35.29 18.19 8.41
CA SER A 31 36.76 18.14 8.32
C SER A 31 37.39 16.94 9.02
N GLY A 32 36.59 16.06 9.66
CA GLY A 32 37.09 14.89 10.39
C GLY A 32 37.57 15.16 11.81
N GLN A 33 37.40 16.37 12.33
CA GLN A 33 37.74 16.73 13.71
C GLN A 33 36.69 16.20 14.68
N LEU A 34 37.13 15.65 15.82
CA LEU A 34 36.22 15.21 16.88
C LEU A 34 35.50 16.43 17.48
N MET A 35 34.17 16.49 17.32
CA MET A 35 33.33 17.58 17.84
C MET A 35 32.72 17.27 19.20
N GLY A 36 32.62 15.99 19.56
CA GLY A 36 32.05 15.59 20.84
C GLY A 36 31.98 14.08 20.99
N SER A 37 31.71 13.66 22.21
CA SER A 37 31.49 12.27 22.57
C SER A 37 30.29 12.11 23.48
N SER A 38 29.65 10.95 23.44
CA SER A 38 28.55 10.60 24.33
C SER A 38 28.70 9.14 24.77
N PRO A 39 28.88 8.87 26.08
CA PRO A 39 28.92 7.52 26.60
C PRO A 39 27.51 6.92 26.65
N VAL A 40 27.37 5.65 26.30
CA VAL A 40 26.12 4.90 26.37
C VAL A 40 26.41 3.56 27.02
N GLN A 41 25.56 3.23 28.00
CA GLN A 41 25.66 2.01 28.78
C GLN A 41 25.12 0.81 28.04
N SER A 42 25.64 -0.36 28.38
CA SER A 42 25.11 -1.67 28.01
C SER A 42 23.61 -1.78 28.29
N GLY A 43 22.92 -2.50 27.43
CA GLY A 43 21.48 -2.73 27.49
C GLY A 43 20.63 -1.69 26.76
N ARG A 44 21.21 -0.60 26.25
CA ARG A 44 20.50 0.40 25.45
C ARG A 44 20.25 -0.08 24.03
N GLU A 45 19.22 0.47 23.41
CA GLU A 45 18.93 0.26 22.00
C GLU A 45 19.59 1.35 21.16
N VAL A 46 20.18 0.94 20.05
CA VAL A 46 20.87 1.80 19.10
C VAL A 46 20.53 1.37 17.68
N VAL A 47 20.89 2.20 16.71
CA VAL A 47 20.69 1.93 15.30
C VAL A 47 21.96 1.33 14.71
N ALA A 48 21.89 0.14 14.12
CA ALA A 48 22.98 -0.37 13.30
C ALA A 48 22.96 0.26 11.92
N VAL A 49 24.07 0.88 11.54
CA VAL A 49 24.21 1.65 10.30
C VAL A 49 24.95 0.84 9.24
N ARG A 50 25.98 0.09 9.63
CA ARG A 50 26.81 -0.69 8.70
C ARG A 50 27.49 -1.84 9.43
N LEU A 51 27.71 -2.95 8.75
CA LEU A 51 28.61 -4.02 9.18
C LEU A 51 29.82 -4.09 8.25
N LYS A 52 31.03 -4.11 8.83
CA LYS A 52 32.28 -4.34 8.09
C LYS A 52 33.01 -5.50 8.75
N GLY A 53 33.00 -6.66 8.10
CA GLY A 53 33.54 -7.88 8.68
C GLY A 53 32.72 -8.31 9.91
N ARG A 54 33.32 -8.21 11.10
CA ARG A 54 32.65 -8.48 12.40
C ARG A 54 32.32 -7.20 13.18
N THR A 55 32.75 -6.05 12.69
CA THR A 55 32.59 -4.78 13.39
C THR A 55 31.33 -4.07 12.91
N LEU A 56 30.38 -3.92 13.81
CA LEU A 56 29.14 -3.20 13.60
C LEU A 56 29.36 -1.72 13.92
N THR A 57 29.06 -0.86 12.95
CA THR A 57 28.98 0.59 13.16
C THR A 57 27.55 0.91 13.59
N VAL A 58 27.43 1.47 14.79
CA VAL A 58 26.16 1.84 15.40
C VAL A 58 26.06 3.35 15.57
N SER A 59 24.83 3.85 15.69
CA SER A 59 24.49 5.26 15.93
C SER A 59 23.37 5.37 16.97
N PRO A 60 23.29 6.46 17.77
CA PRO A 60 22.24 6.61 18.77
C PRO A 60 20.83 6.68 18.17
N SER A 61 20.69 7.24 16.96
CA SER A 61 19.41 7.38 16.27
C SER A 61 19.58 7.39 14.76
N VAL A 62 18.47 7.28 14.04
CA VAL A 62 18.48 7.36 12.57
C VAL A 62 18.84 8.79 12.15
N GLY A 63 19.94 8.94 11.43
CA GLY A 63 20.40 10.26 10.93
C GLY A 63 21.35 11.01 11.87
N ALA A 64 21.62 10.50 13.07
CA ALA A 64 22.64 11.09 13.93
C ALA A 64 24.04 10.96 13.31
N ARG A 65 24.83 12.04 13.39
CA ARG A 65 26.24 12.07 12.93
C ARG A 65 27.22 11.59 14.01
N MET A 66 26.76 10.69 14.87
CA MET A 66 27.53 10.09 15.94
C MET A 66 27.64 8.60 15.70
N TYR A 67 28.85 8.07 15.81
CA TYR A 67 29.13 6.67 15.52
C TYR A 67 30.01 6.03 16.58
N ALA A 68 29.74 4.76 16.84
CA ALA A 68 30.59 3.87 17.62
C ALA A 68 30.76 2.56 16.87
N GLN A 69 31.84 1.84 17.19
CA GLN A 69 32.12 0.53 16.65
C GLN A 69 32.04 -0.49 17.78
N ILE A 70 31.34 -1.60 17.52
CA ILE A 70 31.17 -2.70 18.46
C ILE A 70 31.26 -4.02 17.71
N ASP A 71 31.74 -5.08 18.37
CA ASP A 71 31.71 -6.42 17.79
C ASP A 71 30.25 -6.90 17.68
N ILE A 72 29.90 -7.51 16.53
CA ILE A 72 28.58 -8.06 16.28
C ILE A 72 28.10 -9.02 17.37
N ASP A 73 29.01 -9.78 18.01
CA ASP A 73 28.70 -10.75 19.06
C ASP A 73 28.38 -10.09 20.42
N LYS A 74 28.68 -8.80 20.57
CA LYS A 74 28.29 -7.99 21.73
C LYS A 74 26.98 -7.25 21.50
N THR A 75 26.17 -7.72 20.55
CA THR A 75 24.87 -7.16 20.19
C THR A 75 23.86 -8.26 19.87
N ASP A 76 22.57 -7.93 19.88
CA ASP A 76 21.51 -8.82 19.41
C ASP A 76 21.23 -8.70 17.90
N PHE A 77 22.15 -8.09 17.14
CA PHE A 77 21.98 -7.80 15.72
C PHE A 77 21.60 -9.04 14.91
N LYS A 78 22.22 -10.19 15.21
CA LYS A 78 21.96 -11.46 14.51
C LYS A 78 20.51 -11.91 14.67
N GLN A 79 19.97 -11.81 15.89
CA GLN A 79 18.57 -12.09 16.18
C GLN A 79 17.65 -11.12 15.44
N GLY A 80 17.97 -9.82 15.48
CA GLY A 80 17.19 -8.78 14.78
C GLY A 80 17.11 -9.02 13.27
N VAL A 81 18.21 -9.39 12.63
CA VAL A 81 18.24 -9.71 11.19
C VAL A 81 17.45 -10.98 10.87
N ALA A 82 17.58 -12.02 11.70
CA ALA A 82 16.82 -13.25 11.52
C ALA A 82 15.31 -12.99 11.57
N TYR A 83 14.86 -12.25 12.58
CA TYR A 83 13.45 -11.85 12.72
C TYR A 83 12.95 -11.05 11.51
N LEU A 84 13.72 -10.05 11.07
CA LEU A 84 13.37 -9.23 9.92
C LEU A 84 13.26 -10.06 8.62
N PHE A 85 14.08 -11.09 8.46
CA PHE A 85 14.00 -12.00 7.33
C PHE A 85 12.70 -12.81 7.33
N GLU A 86 12.30 -13.36 8.48
CA GLU A 86 11.05 -14.10 8.63
C GLU A 86 9.83 -13.21 8.33
N MET A 87 9.84 -11.98 8.86
CA MET A 87 8.79 -11.00 8.60
C MET A 87 8.68 -10.64 7.12
N ARG A 88 9.81 -10.44 6.42
CA ARG A 88 9.82 -10.17 4.97
C ARG A 88 9.32 -11.38 4.17
N LYS A 89 9.71 -12.59 4.55
CA LYS A 89 9.20 -13.83 3.91
C LYS A 89 7.68 -13.91 4.01
N ALA A 90 7.13 -13.65 5.19
CA ALA A 90 5.68 -13.65 5.41
C ALA A 90 4.97 -12.53 4.61
N ALA A 91 5.53 -11.32 4.59
CA ALA A 91 4.97 -10.19 3.84
C ALA A 91 4.93 -10.47 2.33
N THR A 92 6.02 -11.01 1.78
CA THR A 92 6.10 -11.39 0.36
C THR A 92 5.06 -12.44 0.00
N ALA A 93 4.89 -13.48 0.84
CA ALA A 93 3.88 -14.51 0.60
C ALA A 93 2.45 -13.95 0.58
N ARG A 94 2.13 -13.03 1.50
CA ARG A 94 0.83 -12.34 1.53
C ARG A 94 0.61 -11.49 0.28
N TYR A 95 1.63 -10.74 -0.14
CA TYR A 95 1.56 -9.92 -1.34
C TYR A 95 1.35 -10.77 -2.61
N GLN A 96 2.06 -11.90 -2.74
CA GLN A 96 1.90 -12.82 -3.87
C GLN A 96 0.49 -13.40 -3.91
N LYS A 97 -0.05 -13.88 -2.78
CA LYS A 97 -1.42 -14.41 -2.70
C LYS A 97 -2.47 -13.37 -3.09
N GLU A 98 -2.32 -12.12 -2.65
CA GLU A 98 -3.23 -11.05 -3.02
C GLU A 98 -3.11 -10.68 -4.51
N LYS A 99 -1.89 -10.69 -5.07
CA LYS A 99 -1.67 -10.47 -6.50
C LYS A 99 -2.34 -11.56 -7.34
N GLU A 100 -2.23 -12.82 -6.95
CA GLU A 100 -2.89 -13.95 -7.62
C GLU A 100 -4.43 -13.86 -7.53
N ARG A 101 -4.96 -13.47 -6.37
CA ARG A 101 -6.41 -13.25 -6.20
C ARG A 101 -6.90 -12.16 -7.15
N ARG A 102 -6.19 -11.03 -7.21
CA ARG A 102 -6.52 -9.93 -8.14
C ARG A 102 -6.38 -10.31 -9.60
N ALA A 103 -5.45 -11.18 -9.95
CA ALA A 103 -5.33 -11.70 -11.32
C ALA A 103 -6.55 -12.56 -11.66
N ARG A 104 -6.92 -13.51 -10.79
CA ARG A 104 -8.13 -14.34 -10.98
C ARG A 104 -9.40 -13.50 -11.08
N ASP A 105 -9.60 -12.52 -10.20
CA ASP A 105 -10.78 -11.66 -10.23
C ASP A 105 -10.88 -10.86 -11.54
N LYS A 106 -9.74 -10.45 -12.13
CA LYS A 106 -9.69 -9.81 -13.45
C LYS A 106 -10.03 -10.76 -14.59
N ASP A 107 -9.54 -12.00 -14.52
CA ASP A 107 -9.85 -13.03 -15.51
C ASP A 107 -11.36 -13.35 -15.50
N PHE A 108 -11.98 -13.43 -14.32
CA PHE A 108 -13.44 -13.58 -14.16
C PHE A 108 -14.22 -12.36 -14.69
N ALA A 109 -13.73 -11.13 -14.47
CA ALA A 109 -14.38 -9.92 -14.97
C ALA A 109 -14.34 -9.80 -16.51
N GLN A 110 -13.31 -10.34 -17.18
CA GLN A 110 -13.25 -10.36 -18.65
C GLN A 110 -14.24 -11.36 -19.28
N GLN A 111 -14.50 -12.50 -18.64
CA GLN A 111 -15.44 -13.52 -19.14
C GLN A 111 -16.93 -13.12 -18.99
N GLY A 112 -17.25 -12.10 -18.18
CA GLY A 112 -18.60 -11.56 -18.02
C GLY A 112 -18.98 -10.45 -19.00
N SER A 113 -18.10 -10.07 -19.95
CA SER A 113 -18.40 -9.01 -20.91
C SER A 113 -19.24 -9.54 -22.08
N LEU A 114 -20.55 -9.27 -22.06
CA LEU A 114 -21.38 -9.40 -23.26
C LEU A 114 -20.79 -8.53 -24.39
N PRO A 115 -20.84 -8.97 -25.65
CA PRO A 115 -20.30 -8.21 -26.77
C PRO A 115 -21.02 -6.86 -26.87
N LYS A 116 -20.25 -5.78 -26.84
CA LYS A 116 -20.72 -4.42 -27.10
C LYS A 116 -21.35 -4.38 -28.50
N PRO A 117 -22.59 -3.92 -28.69
CA PRO A 117 -23.19 -3.84 -30.01
C PRO A 117 -22.38 -2.87 -30.89
N SER A 118 -21.81 -3.43 -31.96
CA SER A 118 -21.09 -2.69 -33.00
C SER A 118 -22.07 -1.78 -33.74
N THR A 119 -22.07 -0.50 -33.40
CA THR A 119 -22.82 0.50 -34.17
C THR A 119 -21.93 0.90 -35.35
N ARG A 120 -22.31 0.40 -36.53
CA ARG A 120 -21.72 0.71 -37.84
C ARG A 120 -21.74 2.23 -38.09
N PRO A 121 -20.67 2.85 -38.62
CA PRO A 121 -20.70 4.24 -39.04
C PRO A 121 -21.45 4.35 -40.37
N GLY A 122 -22.67 4.87 -40.33
CA GLY A 122 -23.40 5.36 -41.50
C GLY A 122 -23.05 6.83 -41.73
N THR A 123 -22.32 7.10 -42.80
CA THR A 123 -21.97 8.44 -43.28
C THR A 123 -23.13 9.11 -44.04
N ALA A 124 -23.19 10.44 -43.93
CA ALA A 124 -24.04 11.41 -44.67
C ALA A 124 -25.50 11.52 -44.16
N SER A 125 -26.13 12.70 -43.99
CA SER A 125 -25.90 14.03 -44.56
C SER A 125 -26.32 15.16 -43.61
N SER A 126 -25.75 16.32 -43.86
CA SER A 126 -25.94 17.64 -43.23
C SER A 126 -27.35 18.22 -43.31
N LYS A 127 -27.79 18.92 -42.25
CA LYS A 127 -28.47 20.23 -42.37
C LYS A 127 -28.45 21.04 -41.07
N THR A 128 -28.19 22.32 -41.29
CA THR A 128 -27.88 23.43 -40.39
C THR A 128 -29.08 23.89 -39.55
N GLY A 129 -28.83 24.38 -38.33
CA GLY A 129 -29.85 25.09 -37.54
C GLY A 129 -29.42 25.50 -36.12
N SER A 130 -28.67 26.60 -36.04
CA SER A 130 -28.58 27.61 -34.94
C SER A 130 -29.01 27.25 -33.52
N GLY A 131 -28.11 27.40 -32.53
CA GLY A 131 -28.52 27.56 -31.14
C GLY A 131 -27.47 27.28 -30.07
N ASN A 132 -26.57 28.26 -29.86
CA ASN A 132 -26.00 28.67 -28.57
C ASN A 132 -25.23 27.68 -27.66
N GLN A 133 -24.13 28.21 -27.12
CA GLN A 133 -23.37 27.79 -25.92
C GLN A 133 -22.14 26.87 -26.11
N SER A 134 -21.00 27.57 -26.18
CA SER A 134 -19.76 27.36 -25.44
C SER A 134 -19.32 25.93 -25.14
N SER A 135 -18.24 25.57 -25.82
CA SER A 135 -17.28 24.52 -25.52
C SER A 135 -16.94 24.36 -24.04
N GLY A 136 -17.09 23.12 -23.56
CA GLY A 136 -16.56 22.65 -22.29
C GLY A 136 -16.97 21.20 -22.05
N ASN A 137 -16.39 20.25 -22.79
CA ASN A 137 -16.56 18.82 -22.53
C ASN A 137 -15.86 18.46 -21.21
N SER A 138 -16.53 18.75 -20.09
CA SER A 138 -16.14 18.28 -18.77
C SER A 138 -16.65 16.85 -18.60
N LEU A 139 -15.74 15.91 -18.38
CA LEU A 139 -15.98 14.48 -18.15
C LEU A 139 -16.77 14.16 -16.86
N PHE A 140 -17.36 15.19 -16.24
CA PHE A 140 -18.05 15.15 -14.96
C PHE A 140 -19.54 15.49 -15.04
N GLU A 141 -20.06 15.86 -16.23
CA GLU A 141 -21.50 16.13 -16.42
C GLU A 141 -22.38 14.86 -16.40
N ASP A 142 -21.79 13.67 -16.49
CA ASP A 142 -22.48 12.37 -16.51
C ASP A 142 -22.28 11.57 -15.20
N LEU A 143 -21.93 12.28 -14.12
CA LEU A 143 -22.11 11.77 -12.76
C LEU A 143 -23.48 12.29 -12.29
N PRO A 144 -24.41 11.42 -11.87
CA PRO A 144 -25.68 11.89 -11.33
C PRO A 144 -25.38 12.83 -10.17
N GLN A 145 -25.92 14.05 -10.22
CA GLN A 145 -25.81 14.99 -9.12
C GLN A 145 -26.24 14.27 -7.83
N PRO A 146 -25.47 14.38 -6.73
CA PRO A 146 -25.72 13.62 -5.52
C PRO A 146 -27.10 14.01 -4.96
N GLY A 147 -28.09 13.18 -5.25
CA GLY A 147 -29.51 13.47 -5.03
C GLY A 147 -30.43 12.60 -5.88
N ASP A 148 -30.03 12.20 -7.09
CA ASP A 148 -30.87 11.37 -7.98
C ASP A 148 -30.68 9.87 -7.72
N PHE A 149 -31.13 9.41 -6.55
CA PHE A 149 -31.28 7.99 -6.25
C PHE A 149 -32.45 7.43 -7.06
N GLY A 150 -32.14 7.01 -8.28
CA GLY A 150 -33.09 6.51 -9.27
C GLY A 150 -34.21 5.62 -8.70
N HIS A 151 -35.45 6.01 -9.02
CA HIS A 151 -36.68 5.26 -8.74
C HIS A 151 -36.84 4.03 -9.66
N GLY A 152 -35.78 3.23 -9.77
CA GLY A 152 -35.76 2.00 -10.56
C GLY A 152 -36.48 0.84 -9.86
N LYS A 153 -36.48 -0.32 -10.52
CA LYS A 153 -37.08 -1.57 -10.04
C LYS A 153 -36.61 -2.02 -8.64
N PHE A 154 -35.44 -1.56 -8.20
CA PHE A 154 -34.85 -1.87 -6.89
C PHE A 154 -34.91 -0.71 -5.89
N CYS A 155 -35.59 0.41 -6.21
CA CYS A 155 -35.65 1.57 -5.31
C CYS A 155 -36.37 1.25 -3.99
N ILE A 156 -35.71 1.55 -2.87
CA ILE A 156 -36.16 1.18 -1.52
C ILE A 156 -36.94 2.29 -0.79
N CYS A 157 -37.20 3.43 -1.45
CA CYS A 157 -37.97 4.52 -0.85
C CYS A 157 -39.42 4.09 -0.58
N GLY A 158 -40.06 4.76 0.39
CA GLY A 158 -41.42 4.46 0.85
C GLY A 158 -42.43 4.40 -0.31
N ASP A 159 -42.34 5.34 -1.26
CA ASP A 159 -43.26 5.45 -2.39
C ASP A 159 -43.12 4.28 -3.39
N CYS A 160 -41.89 3.89 -3.73
CA CYS A 160 -41.63 2.76 -4.62
C CYS A 160 -42.01 1.42 -3.99
N ARG A 161 -41.92 1.30 -2.67
CA ARG A 161 -42.35 0.11 -1.92
C ARG A 161 -43.88 0.04 -1.85
N ALA A 162 -44.55 1.16 -1.60
CA ALA A 162 -46.02 1.26 -1.60
C ALA A 162 -46.62 0.97 -2.98
N LYS A 163 -46.06 1.52 -4.07
CA LYS A 163 -46.51 1.20 -5.44
C LYS A 163 -46.41 -0.29 -5.76
N ARG A 164 -45.35 -0.97 -5.32
CA ARG A 164 -45.19 -2.43 -5.51
C ARG A 164 -46.22 -3.26 -4.72
N SER A 165 -46.58 -2.83 -3.51
CA SER A 165 -47.62 -3.51 -2.73
C SER A 165 -48.99 -3.47 -3.43
N LYS A 166 -49.27 -2.42 -4.21
CA LYS A 166 -50.52 -2.25 -4.95
C LYS A 166 -50.54 -3.03 -6.28
N SER A 167 -49.38 -3.27 -6.90
CA SER A 167 -49.27 -4.00 -8.17
C SER A 167 -49.05 -5.51 -8.01
N GLY A 168 -48.98 -6.02 -6.77
CA GLY A 168 -48.69 -7.42 -6.44
C GLY A 168 -49.93 -8.32 -6.25
N SER A 169 -51.03 -8.08 -6.97
CA SER A 169 -52.23 -8.94 -6.91
C SER A 169 -52.43 -9.68 -8.22
N LEU A 170 -51.75 -10.81 -8.37
CA LEU A 170 -52.15 -11.84 -9.34
C LEU A 170 -53.33 -12.59 -8.72
N LYS A 171 -54.55 -12.24 -9.14
CA LYS A 171 -55.74 -13.07 -8.93
C LYS A 171 -55.50 -14.44 -9.58
N LEU A 172 -55.35 -15.48 -8.76
CA LEU A 172 -55.58 -16.87 -9.18
C LEU A 172 -57.10 -17.04 -9.29
N THR A 173 -57.65 -16.97 -10.50
CA THR A 173 -58.99 -17.48 -10.79
C THR A 173 -58.85 -18.93 -11.22
N VAL A 174 -59.21 -19.85 -10.32
CA VAL A 174 -59.57 -21.23 -10.67
C VAL A 174 -61.05 -21.17 -11.06
N GLY A 175 -61.35 -21.52 -12.31
CA GLY A 175 -62.72 -21.66 -12.82
C GLY A 175 -63.03 -23.13 -13.07
N GLU A 176 -64.13 -23.58 -12.45
CA GLU A 176 -64.86 -24.84 -12.63
C GLU A 176 -65.31 -25.09 -14.08
#